data_AF-A0A968WK26-F1
#
_entry.id   AF-A0A968WK26-F1
#
_cell.length_a   1.000
_cell.length_b   1.000
_cell.length_c   1.000
_cell.angle_alpha   90.00
_cell.angle_beta   90.00
_cell.angle_gamma   90.00
#
_symmetry.space_group_name_H-M   'P 1'
#
loop_
_entity.id
_entity.type
_entity.pdbx_description
1 polymer ?
#
loop_
_entity_poly.entity_id
_entity_poly.type
_entity_poly.pdbx_seq_one_letter_code
_entity_poly.pdbx_strand_id
1 'polypeptide(L)' 'KKGVKYIEYAIDGDETARDAMVERGDDGRRSVPQIFINDLHIGGCDSLHDLEAQAN' A
#
# COMPACT_ATOMS: atom_id res chain seq x y z
N LYS A 1 11.06 -15.32 -1.51
CA LYS A 1 10.47 -14.51 -2.62
C LYS A 1 9.13 -15.16 -2.99
N LYS A 2 8.00 -14.62 -2.51
CA LYS A 2 6.68 -15.12 -2.92
C LYS A 2 6.46 -14.66 -4.36
N GLY A 3 6.29 -15.56 -5.31
CA GLY A 3 6.18 -15.27 -6.76
C GLY A 3 4.87 -14.59 -7.15
N VAL A 4 4.42 -13.62 -6.35
CA VAL A 4 3.15 -12.92 -6.49
C VAL A 4 3.33 -11.80 -7.51
N LYS A 5 2.41 -11.73 -8.47
CA LYS A 5 2.35 -10.59 -9.39
C LYS A 5 1.76 -9.40 -8.63
N TYR A 6 2.46 -8.28 -8.65
CA TYR A 6 1.98 -7.01 -8.14
C TYR A 6 2.16 -5.95 -9.23
N ILE A 7 1.38 -4.88 -9.13
CA ILE A 7 1.52 -3.69 -9.96
C ILE A 7 2.06 -2.61 -9.05
N GLU A 8 3.19 -2.02 -9.44
CA GLU A 8 3.79 -0.89 -8.73
C GLU A 8 3.39 0.40 -9.43
N TYR A 9 2.79 1.30 -8.67
CA TYR A 9 2.46 2.65 -9.12
C TYR A 9 3.45 3.61 -8.47
N ALA A 10 4.43 4.08 -9.25
CA ALA A 10 5.38 5.08 -8.79
C ALA A 10 4.70 6.46 -8.79
N ILE A 11 4.31 6.91 -7.60
CA ILE A 11 3.66 8.22 -7.36
C ILE A 11 4.62 9.21 -6.69
N ASP A 12 5.92 8.91 -6.68
CA ASP A 12 6.93 9.78 -6.11
C ASP A 12 7.01 11.11 -6.86
N GLY A 13 6.81 12.20 -6.12
CA GLY A 13 6.75 13.56 -6.68
C GLY A 13 5.44 13.93 -7.38
N ASP A 14 4.49 13.01 -7.56
CA ASP A 14 3.16 13.32 -8.09
C ASP A 14 2.17 13.55 -6.93
N GLU A 15 1.90 14.82 -6.65
CA GLU A 15 0.96 15.21 -5.59
C GLU A 15 -0.49 14.79 -5.90
N THR A 16 -0.90 14.81 -7.17
CA THR A 16 -2.27 14.41 -7.56
C THR A 16 -2.47 12.92 -7.38
N ALA A 17 -1.50 12.11 -7.81
CA ALA A 17 -1.53 10.67 -7.59
C ALA A 17 -1.44 10.30 -6.09
N ARG A 18 -0.70 11.09 -5.31
CA ARG A 18 -0.64 10.94 -3.85
C ARG A 18 -1.97 11.25 -3.18
N ASP A 19 -2.67 12.29 -3.61
CA ASP A 19 -3.98 12.64 -3.07
C ASP A 19 -5.02 11.55 -3.41
N ALA A 20 -5.00 11.03 -4.64
CA ALA A 20 -5.84 9.89 -5.02
C ALA A 20 -5.51 8.62 -4.23
N MET A 21 -4.23 8.35 -3.94
CA MET A 21 -3.82 7.23 -3.06
C MET A 21 -4.37 7.41 -1.64
N VAL A 22 -4.30 8.63 -1.10
CA VAL A 22 -4.76 8.96 0.25
C VAL A 22 -6.28 8.85 0.36
N GLU A 23 -7.02 9.29 -0.65
CA GLU A 23 -8.48 9.13 -0.71
C GLU A 23 -8.89 7.66 -0.81
N ARG A 24 -8.06 6.82 -1.44
CA ARG A 24 -8.26 5.36 -1.52
C ARG A 24 -7.89 4.65 -0.21
N GLY A 25 -6.93 5.19 0.55
CA GLY A 25 -6.55 4.68 1.86
C GLY A 25 -7.56 5.08 2.93
N ASP A 26 -7.82 4.18 3.88
CA ASP A 26 -8.72 4.42 5.02
C ASP A 26 -8.05 5.14 6.20
N ASP A 27 -6.71 5.20 6.22
CA ASP A 27 -5.90 5.75 7.31
C ASP A 27 -5.40 7.19 7.05
N GLY A 28 -5.69 7.74 5.87
CA GLY A 28 -5.26 9.07 5.46
C GLY A 28 -3.74 9.25 5.33
N ARG A 29 -2.94 8.17 5.29
CA ARG A 29 -1.48 8.27 5.21
C ARG A 29 -1.03 8.70 3.81
N ARG A 30 -0.23 9.76 3.76
CA ARG A 30 0.40 10.27 2.52
C ARG A 30 1.79 9.68 2.24
N SER A 31 2.29 8.85 3.16
CA SER A 31 3.62 8.22 3.08
C SER A 31 3.57 7.01 2.16
N VAL A 32 4.53 6.87 1.25
CA VAL A 32 4.73 5.66 0.45
C VAL A 32 5.75 4.74 1.15
N PRO A 33 5.69 3.41 0.94
CA PRO A 33 4.72 2.66 0.13
C PRO A 33 3.36 2.49 0.83
N GLN A 34 2.27 2.46 0.05
CA GLN A 34 0.95 1.99 0.50
C GLN A 34 0.56 0.76 -0.31
N ILE A 35 0.18 -0.31 0.37
CA ILE A 35 -0.07 -1.62 -0.19
C ILE A 35 -1.58 -1.88 -0.19
N PHE A 36 -2.09 -2.28 -1.34
CA PHE A 36 -3.49 -2.65 -1.53
C PHE A 36 -3.56 -4.06 -2.11
N ILE A 37 -4.43 -4.91 -1.55
CA ILE A 37 -4.66 -6.28 -2.02
C ILE A 37 -6.15 -6.47 -2.20
N ASN A 38 -6.61 -6.81 -3.41
CA ASN A 38 -8.05 -6.98 -3.72
C ASN A 38 -8.91 -5.78 -3.26
N ASP A 39 -8.46 -4.56 -3.55
CA ASP A 39 -9.07 -3.29 -3.12
C ASP A 39 -9.10 -3.04 -1.61
N LEU A 40 -8.58 -3.95 -0.79
CA LEU A 40 -8.37 -3.73 0.64
C LEU A 40 -7.06 -2.96 0.85
N HIS A 41 -7.16 -1.86 1.58
CA HIS A 41 -6.00 -1.14 2.07
C HIS A 41 -5.33 -1.94 3.18
N ILE A 42 -4.08 -2.35 2.96
CA ILE A 42 -3.27 -3.04 3.95
C ILE A 42 -2.46 -2.02 4.75
N GLY A 43 -2.03 -0.93 4.11
CA GLY A 43 -1.19 0.09 4.71
C GLY A 43 0.26 0.00 4.24
N GLY A 44 1.18 0.39 5.11
CA GLY A 44 2.60 0.47 4.78
C GLY A 44 3.34 -0.88 4.75
N CYS A 45 4.66 -0.79 4.59
CA CYS A 45 5.55 -1.96 4.69
C CYS A 45 5.37 -2.70 6.03
N ASP A 46 5.22 -1.97 7.13
CA ASP A 46 5.02 -2.53 8.47
C ASP A 46 3.72 -3.34 8.55
N SER A 47 2.62 -2.78 8.03
CA SER A 47 1.32 -3.44 8.03
C SER A 47 1.32 -4.72 7.19
N LEU A 48 2.05 -4.73 6.06
CA LEU A 48 2.26 -5.97 5.29
C LEU A 48 3.06 -7.00 6.09
N HIS A 49 4.08 -6.57 6.82
CA HIS A 49 4.91 -7.46 7.64
C HIS A 49 4.12 -8.04 8.82
N ASP A 50 3.28 -7.24 9.46
CA ASP A 50 2.37 -7.68 10.52
C ASP A 50 1.36 -8.71 10.01
N LEU A 51 0.80 -8.48 8.82
CA LEU A 51 -0.10 -9.43 8.15
C LEU A 51 0.62 -10.75 7.83
N GLU A 52 1.88 -10.68 7.39
CA GLU A 52 2.72 -11.86 7.16
C GLU A 52 3.04 -12.61 8.46
N ALA A 53 3.28 -11.89 9.56
CA ALA A 53 3.52 -12.47 10.87
C ALA A 53 2.27 -13.17 11.45
N GLN A 54 1.08 -12.62 11.22
CA GLN A 54 -0.20 -13.25 11.63
C GLN A 54 -0.58 -14.48 10.80
N ALA A 55 -0.04 -14.62 9.59
CA ALA A 55 -0.31 -15.75 8.70
C ALA A 55 0.53 -17.01 9.01
N ASN A 56 1.32 -16.99 10.09
CA ASN A 56 2.13 -18.10 10.61
C ASN A 56 1.60 -18.57 11.98
#